data_AF-A0A139P9B4-F1
#
_entry.id   AF-A0A139P9B4-F1
#
_cell.length_a   1.000
_cell.length_b   1.000
_cell.length_c   1.000
_cell.angle_alpha   90.00
_cell.angle_beta   90.00
_cell.angle_gamma   90.00
#
_symmetry.space_group_name_H-M   'P 1'
#
loop_
_entity.id
_entity.type
_entity.pdbx_description
1 polymer ?
#
loop_
_entity_poly.entity_id
_entity_poly.type
_entity_poly.pdbx_seq_one_letter_code
_entity_poly.pdbx_strand_id
1 'polypeptide(L)'
;MRLTDKKKNWLIVLGLIAVPLLIFVIHVQLNQPESMTGDYIRLWKSTWHEKNKEWLYPMKFICLGILGLLAGSGLMIALSKSERWK
;
A
#
# COMPACT_ATOMS: atom_id res chain seq x y z
N MET A 1 -15.65 0.55 -33.83
CA MET A 1 -14.63 -0.42 -33.36
C MET A 1 -15.33 -1.74 -33.03
N ARG A 2 -15.45 -2.65 -34.00
CA ARG A 2 -16.18 -3.92 -33.86
C ARG A 2 -15.23 -4.92 -33.21
N LEU A 3 -15.47 -5.29 -31.94
CA LEU A 3 -14.73 -6.38 -31.29
C LEU A 3 -14.88 -7.61 -32.18
N THR A 4 -13.77 -8.09 -32.73
CA THR A 4 -13.74 -9.29 -33.56
C THR A 4 -14.32 -10.45 -32.76
N ASP A 5 -15.15 -11.31 -33.37
CA ASP A 5 -15.96 -12.31 -32.65
C ASP A 5 -15.12 -13.22 -31.72
N LYS A 6 -13.83 -13.42 -32.04
CA LYS A 6 -12.83 -14.07 -31.16
C LYS A 6 -12.64 -13.39 -29.80
N LYS A 7 -12.53 -12.06 -29.75
CA LYS A 7 -12.38 -11.30 -28.49
C LYS A 7 -13.63 -11.38 -27.64
N LYS A 8 -14.82 -11.39 -28.28
CA LYS A 8 -16.10 -11.52 -27.58
C LYS A 8 -16.23 -12.87 -26.87
N ASN A 9 -15.87 -13.97 -27.53
CA ASN A 9 -15.84 -15.29 -26.87
C ASN A 9 -14.83 -15.37 -25.73
N TRP A 10 -13.65 -14.77 -25.89
CA TRP A 10 -12.63 -14.71 -24.83
C TRP A 10 -13.11 -13.95 -23.59
N LEU A 11 -13.83 -12.84 -23.79
CA LEU A 11 -14.42 -12.06 -22.70
C LEU A 11 -15.53 -12.83 -21.97
N ILE A 12 -16.32 -13.62 -22.69
CA ILE A 12 -17.35 -14.48 -22.09
C ILE A 12 -16.71 -15.56 -21.20
N VAL A 13 -15.65 -16.22 -21.67
CA VAL A 13 -14.91 -17.22 -20.88
C VAL A 13 -14.27 -16.59 -19.64
N LEU A 14 -13.66 -15.41 -19.81
CA LEU A 14 -13.09 -14.66 -18.69
C LEU A 14 -14.16 -14.28 -17.66
N GLY A 15 -15.34 -13.84 -18.12
CA GLY A 15 -16.48 -13.55 -17.26
C GLY A 15 -16.99 -14.79 -16.52
N LEU A 16 -17.08 -15.93 -17.20
CA LEU A 16 -17.50 -17.20 -16.58
C LEU A 16 -16.54 -17.72 -15.51
N ILE A 17 -15.27 -17.31 -15.55
CA ILE A 17 -14.29 -17.65 -14.51
C ILE A 17 -14.31 -16.58 -13.40
N ALA A 18 -14.33 -15.30 -13.77
CA ALA A 18 -14.24 -14.19 -12.84
C ALA A 18 -15.49 -14.06 -11.95
N VAL A 19 -16.69 -14.31 -12.49
CA VAL A 19 -17.96 -14.20 -11.76
C VAL A 19 -18.07 -15.21 -10.62
N PRO A 20 -17.86 -16.53 -10.82
CA PRO A 20 -17.87 -17.49 -9.71
C PRO A 20 -16.76 -17.22 -8.70
N LEU A 21 -15.59 -16.74 -9.14
CA LEU A 21 -14.51 -16.35 -8.23
C LEU A 21 -14.94 -15.18 -7.33
N LEU A 22 -15.60 -14.17 -7.89
CA LEU A 22 -16.16 -13.04 -7.13
C LEU A 22 -17.23 -13.50 -6.13
N ILE A 23 -18.14 -14.36 -6.57
CA ILE A 23 -19.17 -14.94 -5.69
C ILE A 23 -18.53 -15.72 -4.55
N PHE A 24 -17.51 -16.53 -4.83
CA PHE A 24 -16.76 -17.28 -3.83
C PHE A 24 -16.09 -16.34 -2.81
N VAL A 25 -15.42 -15.29 -3.28
CA VAL A 25 -14.80 -14.28 -2.40
C VAL A 25 -15.85 -13.60 -1.52
N ILE A 26 -16.98 -13.18 -2.08
CA ILE A 26 -18.07 -12.55 -1.32
C ILE A 26 -18.65 -13.52 -0.30
N HIS A 27 -18.86 -14.78 -0.69
CA HIS A 27 -19.38 -15.83 0.20
C HIS A 27 -18.44 -16.10 1.36
N VAL A 28 -17.12 -16.17 1.10
CA VAL A 28 -16.10 -16.26 2.14
C VAL A 28 -16.21 -15.04 3.05
N GLN A 29 -16.13 -13.82 2.51
CA GLN A 29 -16.17 -12.58 3.32
C GLN A 29 -17.45 -12.42 4.17
N LEU A 30 -18.62 -12.81 3.64
CA LEU A 30 -19.90 -12.76 4.36
C LEU A 30 -20.01 -13.83 5.45
N ASN A 31 -19.36 -14.99 5.26
CA ASN A 31 -19.34 -16.08 6.24
C ASN A 31 -18.08 -16.07 7.11
N GLN A 32 -17.16 -15.12 6.91
CA GLN A 32 -16.02 -14.93 7.79
C GLN A 32 -16.51 -14.25 9.06
N PRO A 33 -16.31 -14.85 10.25
CA PRO A 33 -16.60 -14.16 11.48
C PRO A 33 -15.65 -12.95 11.59
N GLU A 34 -16.23 -11.76 11.70
CA GLU A 34 -15.54 -10.47 11.74
C GLU A 34 -14.42 -10.41 12.81
N SER A 35 -14.55 -11.22 13.87
CA SER A 35 -13.56 -11.40 14.93
C SER A 35 -12.29 -12.14 14.49
N MET A 36 -12.36 -13.08 13.54
CA MET A 36 -11.18 -13.83 13.07
C MET A 36 -10.28 -12.97 12.21
N THR A 37 -10.84 -12.06 11.42
CA THR A 37 -10.07 -11.19 10.51
C THR A 37 -9.27 -10.16 11.29
N GLY A 38 -9.85 -9.57 12.34
CA GLY A 38 -9.16 -8.60 13.20
C GLY A 38 -7.95 -9.21 13.90
N ASP A 39 -8.13 -10.36 14.55
CA ASP A 39 -7.05 -11.04 15.27
C ASP A 39 -6.00 -11.62 14.33
N TYR A 40 -6.39 -12.20 13.20
CA TYR A 40 -5.45 -12.68 12.19
C TYR A 40 -4.62 -11.55 11.58
N ILE A 41 -5.24 -10.43 11.19
CA ILE A 41 -4.52 -9.27 10.63
C ILE A 41 -3.57 -8.70 11.68
N ARG A 42 -3.99 -8.65 12.95
CA ARG A 42 -3.16 -8.14 14.04
C ARG A 42 -1.96 -9.06 14.29
N LEU A 43 -2.16 -10.38 14.26
CA LEU A 43 -1.11 -11.39 14.42
C LEU A 43 -0.13 -11.39 13.24
N TRP A 44 -0.65 -11.26 12.01
CA TRP A 44 0.15 -11.14 10.81
C TRP A 44 0.99 -9.87 10.84
N LYS A 45 0.38 -8.73 11.21
CA LYS A 45 1.05 -7.43 11.29
C LYS A 45 2.15 -7.44 12.34
N SER A 46 1.93 -8.01 13.53
CA SER A 46 2.95 -8.11 14.58
C SER A 46 4.09 -9.05 14.17
N THR A 47 3.77 -10.21 13.59
CA THR A 47 4.75 -11.18 13.11
C THR A 47 5.61 -10.60 11.99
N TRP A 48 5.00 -9.89 11.04
CA TRP A 48 5.72 -9.22 9.97
C TRP A 48 6.62 -8.10 10.52
N HIS A 49 6.13 -7.32 11.48
CA HIS A 49 6.91 -6.26 12.12
C HIS A 49 8.15 -6.80 12.84
N GLU A 50 8.02 -7.91 13.55
CA GLU A 50 9.14 -8.52 14.28
C GLU A 50 10.16 -9.11 13.31
N LYS A 51 9.71 -9.81 12.26
CA LYS A 51 10.61 -10.39 11.25
C LYS A 51 11.39 -9.33 10.47
N ASN A 52 10.78 -8.17 10.19
CA ASN A 52 11.41 -7.11 9.39
C ASN A 52 12.06 -6.02 10.26
N LYS A 53 12.08 -6.20 11.58
CA LYS A 53 12.55 -5.20 12.54
C LYS A 53 13.96 -4.71 12.23
N GLU A 54 14.88 -5.63 11.97
CA GLU A 54 16.29 -5.30 11.71
C GLU A 54 16.49 -4.42 10.47
N TRP A 55 15.60 -4.52 9.48
CA TRP A 55 15.64 -3.69 8.28
C TRP A 55 14.81 -2.40 8.42
N LEU A 56 13.71 -2.47 9.17
CA LEU A 56 12.78 -1.35 9.35
C LEU A 56 13.36 -0.24 10.22
N TYR A 57 14.12 -0.59 11.26
CA TYR A 57 14.76 0.40 12.14
C TYR A 57 15.78 1.29 11.40
N PRO A 58 16.79 0.75 10.69
CA PRO A 58 17.73 1.59 9.95
C PRO A 58 17.04 2.43 8.87
N MET A 59 16.00 1.90 8.21
CA MET A 59 15.21 2.65 7.23
C MET A 59 14.50 3.87 7.84
N LYS A 60 13.96 3.74 9.06
CA LYS A 60 13.36 4.87 9.79
C LYS A 60 14.39 5.97 10.07
N PHE A 61 15.60 5.60 10.47
CA PHE A 61 16.66 6.58 10.72
C PHE A 61 17.11 7.29 9.46
N ILE A 62 17.16 6.60 8.32
CA ILE A 62 17.44 7.21 7.01
C ILE A 62 16.34 8.22 6.65
N CYS A 63 15.06 7.85 6.80
CA CYS A 63 13.95 8.77 6.53
C CYS A 63 13.98 10.01 7.45
N LEU A 64 14.26 9.82 8.73
CA LEU A 64 14.40 10.93 9.68
C LEU A 64 15.60 11.83 9.33
N GLY A 65 16.72 11.24 8.90
CA GLY A 65 17.88 11.98 8.44
C GLY A 65 17.58 12.83 7.21
N ILE A 66 16.90 12.26 6.21
CA ILE A 66 16.45 12.99 5.00
C ILE A 66 15.51 14.14 5.37
N LEU A 67 14.55 13.90 6.27
CA LEU A 67 13.61 14.92 6.73
C LEU A 67 14.32 16.07 7.46
N GLY A 68 15.28 15.74 8.33
CA GLY A 68 16.11 16.73 9.02
C GLY A 68 16.95 17.56 8.04
N LEU A 69 17.49 16.94 7.00
CA LEU A 69 18.30 17.61 5.98
C LEU A 69 17.44 18.53 5.09
N LEU A 70 16.23 18.12 4.74
CA LEU A 70 15.24 18.96 4.06
C LEU A 70 14.79 20.15 4.92
N ALA A 71 14.50 19.93 6.20
CA ALA A 71 14.12 21.00 7.11
C ALA A 71 15.26 21.99 7.32
N GLY A 72 16.49 21.49 7.52
CA GLY A 72 17.69 22.33 7.68
C GLY A 72 18.01 23.14 6.42
N SER A 73 17.94 22.53 5.24
CA SER A 73 18.15 23.24 3.97
C SER A 73 17.06 24.29 3.70
N GLY A 74 15.79 23.99 4.00
CA GLY A 74 14.69 24.96 3.93
C GLY A 74 14.90 26.15 4.89
N LEU A 75 15.37 25.89 6.11
CA LEU A 75 15.69 26.92 7.09
C LEU A 75 16.85 27.81 6.62
N MET A 76 17.91 27.23 6.06
CA MET A 76 19.05 27.98 5.51
C MET A 76 18.66 28.87 4.32
N ILE A 77 17.77 28.39 3.45
CA ILE A 77 17.23 29.19 2.33
C ILE A 77 16.38 30.36 2.85
N ALA A 78 15.55 30.12 3.88
CA ALA A 78 14.74 31.17 4.50
C ALA A 78 15.61 32.25 5.18
N LEU A 79 16.65 31.83 5.92
CA LEU A 79 17.60 32.73 6.57
C LEU A 79 18.43 33.53 5.54
N SER A 80 18.97 32.87 4.51
CA SER A 80 19.71 33.54 3.44
C SER A 80 18.87 34.57 2.70
N LYS A 81 17.57 34.31 2.51
CA LYS A 81 16.65 35.28 1.93
C LYS A 81 16.47 36.48 2.88
N SER A 82 16.30 36.27 4.18
CA SER A 82 16.14 37.35 5.16
C SER A 82 17.34 38.30 5.26
N GLU A 83 18.56 37.78 5.08
CA GLU A 83 19.80 38.58 5.06
C GLU A 83 19.94 39.41 3.78
N ARG A 84 19.42 38.91 2.65
CA ARG A 84 19.51 39.59 1.34
C ARG A 84 18.57 40.80 1.20
N TRP A 85 17.58 40.93 2.09
CA TRP A 85 16.62 42.04 2.12
C TRP A 85 16.87 43.01 3.29
N LYS A 86 18.03 42.89 3.95
CA LYS A 86 18.49 43.77 5.02
C LYS A 86 19.56 44.72 4.49
#